data_AF-A0A523E8P2-F1
#
_entry.id   AF-A0A523E8P2-F1
#
_cell.length_a   1.000
_cell.length_b   1.000
_cell.length_c   1.000
_cell.angle_alpha   90.00
_cell.angle_beta   90.00
_cell.angle_gamma   90.00
#
_symmetry.space_group_name_H-M   'P 1'
#
loop_
_entity.id
_entity.type
_entity.pdbx_description
1 polymer ?
#
loop_
_entity_poly.entity_id
_entity_poly.type
_entity_poly.pdbx_seq_one_letter_code
_entity_poly.pdbx_strand_id
1 'polypeptide(L)'
;MSPMSTPPLPPAPSPYRPPSSGGSRPPSAGPRLPWEERDRLGIAQAFVDTVKLLVSDPSDGFARLRKDGDLTSPMLFGIIVSWMAVLLGQLWNMLLANTMRGFFEGFEQIEGFEGFGQAFGPPGIVQLIGLLVFWPILYVIGIFIGSAVMHLCLLLVGATEKSETGFEGTLKVYAYSSISWLAVVLPFVGGLVMSIWNLVLAVLGFAAVHRTSPGRAFVATLIPLVLCCLCGLVLSVFFGAVLYQFMQQFGNMP
;
A
#
# COMPACT_ATOMS: atom_id res chain seq x y z
N MET A 1 -0.19 25.90 86.41
CA MET A 1 -0.29 26.45 85.05
C MET A 1 0.53 25.53 84.15
N SER A 2 -0.11 24.61 83.45
CA SER A 2 0.57 23.64 82.57
C SER A 2 0.67 24.21 81.15
N PRO A 3 1.80 24.04 80.43
CA PRO A 3 1.94 24.58 79.08
C PRO A 3 1.21 23.70 78.05
N MET A 4 0.48 24.35 77.14
CA MET A 4 -0.16 23.72 75.98
C MET A 4 0.90 23.26 74.98
N SER A 5 0.94 21.96 74.72
CA SER A 5 1.73 21.36 73.64
C SER A 5 1.02 21.56 72.30
N THR A 6 1.64 22.30 71.38
CA THR A 6 1.15 22.47 70.00
C THR A 6 1.44 21.21 69.18
N PRO A 7 0.49 20.73 68.35
CA PRO A 7 0.71 19.56 67.48
C PRO A 7 1.73 19.87 66.36
N PRO A 8 2.44 18.85 65.86
CA PRO A 8 3.46 19.03 64.82
C PRO A 8 2.83 19.40 63.47
N LEU A 9 3.47 20.32 62.75
CA LEU A 9 3.06 20.77 61.43
C LEU A 9 3.12 19.62 60.39
N PRO A 10 2.15 19.55 59.46
CA PRO A 10 2.16 18.58 58.38
C PRO A 10 3.35 18.82 57.42
N PRO A 11 3.88 17.75 56.78
CA PRO A 11 5.01 17.85 55.87
C PRO A 11 4.65 18.70 54.64
N ALA A 12 5.62 19.49 54.17
CA ALA A 12 5.47 20.35 53.00
C ALA A 12 5.11 19.53 51.74
N PRO A 13 4.24 20.06 50.85
CA PRO A 13 3.94 19.40 49.58
C PRO A 13 5.22 19.24 48.75
N SER A 14 5.41 18.04 48.21
CA SER A 14 6.52 17.74 47.30
C SER A 14 6.51 18.72 46.11
N PRO A 15 7.65 19.32 45.74
CA PRO A 15 7.71 20.20 44.59
C PRO A 15 7.27 19.45 43.34
N TYR A 16 6.24 19.96 42.66
CA TYR A 16 5.75 19.42 41.40
C TYR A 16 6.89 19.35 40.40
N ARG A 17 7.33 18.13 40.07
CA ARG A 17 8.30 17.86 39.02
C ARG A 17 7.51 17.70 37.71
N PRO A 18 7.64 18.60 36.72
CA PRO A 18 7.00 18.39 35.43
C PRO A 18 7.48 17.05 34.84
N PRO A 19 6.62 16.30 34.13
CA PRO A 19 7.04 15.09 33.46
C PRO A 19 8.24 15.41 32.55
N SER A 20 9.35 14.71 32.76
CA SER A 20 10.49 14.79 31.86
C SER A 20 10.00 14.45 30.46
N SER A 21 10.10 15.38 29.52
CA SER A 21 9.81 15.21 28.09
C SER A 21 10.83 14.30 27.37
N GLY A 22 11.43 13.35 28.09
CA GLY A 22 12.17 12.23 27.52
C GLY A 22 11.20 11.11 27.20
N GLY A 23 10.56 11.19 26.03
CA GLY A 23 9.58 10.22 25.55
C GLY A 23 10.19 8.86 25.25
N SER A 24 10.49 8.05 26.27
CA SER A 24 10.52 6.60 26.13
C SER A 24 9.11 6.08 26.38
N ARG A 25 8.31 6.05 25.31
CA ARG A 25 7.01 5.35 25.29
C ARG A 25 7.22 3.92 25.80
N PRO A 26 6.37 3.39 26.69
CA PRO A 26 6.58 2.03 27.22
C PRO A 26 6.69 1.04 26.05
N PRO A 27 7.60 0.05 26.11
CA PRO A 27 7.73 -0.95 25.07
C PRO A 27 6.38 -1.64 24.90
N SER A 28 5.85 -1.67 23.67
CA SER A 28 4.75 -2.58 23.36
C SER A 28 5.31 -3.99 23.58
N ALA A 29 4.79 -4.72 24.55
CA ALA A 29 5.38 -5.95 25.09
C ALA A 29 5.36 -7.17 24.14
N GLY A 30 5.14 -6.98 22.84
CA GLY A 30 5.14 -8.03 21.81
C GLY A 30 6.20 -7.80 20.73
N PRO A 31 6.57 -8.84 19.97
CA PRO A 31 7.48 -8.71 18.83
C PRO A 31 6.93 -7.68 17.83
N ARG A 32 7.77 -6.78 17.33
CA ARG A 32 7.41 -5.79 16.30
C ARG A 32 7.84 -6.27 14.92
N LEU A 33 7.33 -5.60 13.88
CA LEU A 33 7.88 -5.75 12.55
C LEU A 33 9.35 -5.29 12.54
N PRO A 34 10.28 -5.99 11.87
CA PRO A 34 11.68 -5.57 11.81
C PRO A 34 11.85 -4.12 11.31
N TRP A 35 11.05 -3.68 10.34
CA TRP A 35 11.04 -2.31 9.82
C TRP A 35 10.72 -1.23 10.88
N GLU A 36 9.91 -1.58 11.88
CA GLU A 36 9.55 -0.70 12.99
C GLU A 36 10.65 -0.65 14.06
N GLU A 37 11.64 -1.54 13.97
CA GLU A 37 12.86 -1.57 14.79
C GLU A 37 14.10 -1.11 14.01
N ARG A 38 13.93 -0.40 12.89
CA ARG A 38 15.02 0.09 12.03
C ARG A 38 16.05 0.96 12.75
N ASP A 39 15.67 1.65 13.82
CA ASP A 39 16.60 2.45 14.63
C ASP A 39 17.62 1.56 15.37
N ARG A 40 17.27 0.30 15.61
CA ARG A 40 18.12 -0.71 16.26
C ARG A 40 18.81 -1.63 15.25
N LEU A 41 18.09 -2.08 14.23
CA LEU A 41 18.59 -3.05 13.25
C LEU A 41 19.36 -2.40 12.09
N GLY A 42 19.18 -1.09 11.88
CA GLY A 42 19.60 -0.39 10.67
C GLY A 42 18.61 -0.56 9.53
N ILE A 43 18.56 0.41 8.61
CA ILE A 43 17.54 0.50 7.56
C ILE A 43 17.56 -0.72 6.63
N ALA A 44 18.73 -1.13 6.14
CA ALA A 44 18.85 -2.21 5.16
C ALA A 44 18.44 -3.57 5.75
N GLN A 45 18.93 -3.90 6.94
CA GLN A 45 18.61 -5.16 7.61
C GLN A 45 17.12 -5.23 7.97
N ALA A 46 16.59 -4.16 8.57
CA ALA A 46 15.18 -4.04 8.92
C ALA A 46 14.24 -4.20 7.70
N PHE A 47 14.64 -3.63 6.56
CA PHE A 47 13.93 -3.80 5.30
C PHE A 47 13.94 -5.26 4.85
N VAL A 48 15.12 -5.86 4.70
CA VAL A 48 15.27 -7.24 4.20
C VAL A 48 14.56 -8.25 5.11
N ASP A 49 14.65 -8.09 6.42
CA ASP A 49 13.98 -8.98 7.37
C ASP A 49 12.45 -8.83 7.31
N THR A 50 11.95 -7.61 7.09
CA THR A 50 10.52 -7.38 6.88
C THR A 50 10.04 -7.98 5.57
N VAL A 51 10.80 -7.83 4.48
CA VAL A 51 10.50 -8.47 3.20
C VAL A 51 10.43 -9.98 3.37
N LYS A 52 11.45 -10.59 3.97
CA LYS A 52 11.50 -12.04 4.21
C LYS A 52 10.29 -12.49 5.02
N LEU A 53 10.01 -11.81 6.14
CA LEU A 53 8.89 -12.16 7.01
C LEU A 53 7.54 -12.07 6.28
N LEU A 54 7.26 -10.98 5.57
CA LEU A 54 5.99 -10.82 4.86
C LEU A 54 5.85 -11.78 3.66
N VAL A 55 6.96 -12.23 3.08
CA VAL A 55 6.95 -13.22 1.98
C VAL A 55 6.81 -14.65 2.52
N SER A 56 7.46 -14.99 3.63
CA SER A 56 7.47 -16.37 4.15
C SER A 56 6.34 -16.66 5.14
N ASP A 57 6.02 -15.71 6.01
CA ASP A 57 4.98 -15.82 7.04
C ASP A 57 4.24 -14.49 7.24
N PRO A 58 3.38 -14.10 6.29
CA PRO A 58 2.61 -12.87 6.40
C PRO A 58 1.65 -12.86 7.60
N SER A 59 1.17 -14.01 8.06
CA SER A 59 0.27 -14.08 9.22
C SER A 59 1.00 -13.63 10.49
N ASP A 60 2.20 -14.15 10.73
CA ASP A 60 3.06 -13.70 11.84
C ASP A 60 3.49 -12.24 11.64
N GLY A 61 3.85 -11.86 10.41
CA GLY A 61 4.20 -10.46 10.08
C GLY A 61 3.09 -9.48 10.47
N PHE A 62 1.87 -9.67 9.98
CA PHE A 62 0.76 -8.76 10.27
C PHE A 62 0.29 -8.82 11.74
N ALA A 63 0.47 -9.95 12.43
CA ALA A 63 0.18 -10.05 13.86
C ALA A 63 1.12 -9.20 14.73
N ARG A 64 2.32 -8.87 14.24
CA ARG A 64 3.34 -8.03 14.90
C ARG A 64 3.18 -6.54 14.65
N LEU A 65 2.19 -6.14 13.85
CA LEU A 65 1.96 -4.72 13.57
C LEU A 65 1.64 -3.95 14.84
N ARG A 66 2.28 -2.79 14.98
CA ARG A 66 1.94 -1.85 16.04
C ARG A 66 0.49 -1.40 15.94
N LYS A 67 -0.22 -1.50 17.07
CA LYS A 67 -1.61 -1.04 17.19
C LYS A 67 -1.73 0.47 17.38
N ASP A 68 -0.64 1.17 17.73
CA ASP A 68 -0.63 2.59 18.05
C ASP A 68 -0.23 3.47 16.84
N GLY A 69 -0.67 4.74 16.90
CA GLY A 69 -0.70 5.84 15.89
C GLY A 69 0.52 6.17 15.02
N ASP A 70 1.34 5.19 14.64
CA ASP A 70 2.46 5.34 13.73
C ASP A 70 2.04 4.95 12.30
N LEU A 71 1.67 5.97 11.51
CA LEU A 71 1.43 5.85 10.08
C LEU A 71 2.68 6.16 9.24
N THR A 72 3.71 6.73 9.84
CA THR A 72 4.92 7.14 9.11
C THR A 72 5.76 5.92 8.75
N SER A 73 5.95 4.99 9.69
CA SER A 73 6.71 3.76 9.45
C SER A 73 6.19 2.93 8.27
N PRO A 74 4.90 2.54 8.21
CA PRO A 74 4.35 1.79 7.07
C PRO A 74 4.43 2.58 5.76
N MET A 75 4.21 3.89 5.79
CA MET A 75 4.28 4.74 4.60
C MET A 75 5.70 4.80 4.04
N LEU A 76 6.72 4.96 4.89
CA LEU A 76 8.11 4.96 4.46
C LEU A 76 8.51 3.62 3.82
N PHE A 77 8.09 2.50 4.42
CA PHE A 77 8.31 1.18 3.85
C PHE A 77 7.71 1.08 2.44
N GLY A 78 6.43 1.42 2.33
CA GLY A 78 5.69 1.36 1.07
C GLY A 78 6.25 2.30 0.00
N ILE A 79 6.70 3.50 0.37
CA ILE A 79 7.38 4.43 -0.55
C ILE A 79 8.65 3.78 -1.10
N ILE A 80 9.51 3.21 -0.23
CA ILE A 80 10.75 2.56 -0.68
C ILE A 80 10.45 1.41 -1.62
N VAL A 81 9.51 0.54 -1.25
CA VAL A 81 9.10 -0.61 -2.07
C VAL A 81 8.54 -0.15 -3.42
N SER A 82 7.64 0.83 -3.43
CA SER A 82 7.01 1.32 -4.65
C SER A 82 8.01 1.99 -5.59
N TRP A 83 9.00 2.70 -5.05
CA TRP A 83 10.10 3.25 -5.84
C TRP A 83 10.95 2.15 -6.48
N MET A 84 11.31 1.11 -5.73
CA MET A 84 12.03 -0.03 -6.28
C MET A 84 11.24 -0.69 -7.41
N ALA A 85 9.93 -0.89 -7.22
CA ALA A 85 9.06 -1.48 -8.23
C ALA A 85 8.97 -0.60 -9.49
N VAL A 86 8.84 0.72 -9.33
CA VAL A 86 8.87 1.67 -10.45
C VAL A 86 10.18 1.60 -11.20
N LEU A 87 11.32 1.66 -10.51
CA LEU A 87 12.63 1.63 -11.14
C LEU A 87 12.86 0.32 -11.91
N LEU A 88 12.46 -0.82 -11.34
CA LEU A 88 12.49 -2.11 -12.02
C LEU A 88 11.56 -2.16 -13.23
N GLY A 89 10.36 -1.60 -13.13
CA GLY A 89 9.44 -1.47 -14.25
C GLY A 89 10.01 -0.62 -15.40
N GLN A 90 10.65 0.50 -15.07
CA GLN A 90 11.33 1.34 -16.06
C GLN A 90 12.54 0.64 -16.69
N LEU A 91 13.30 -0.12 -15.89
CA LEU A 91 14.38 -0.95 -16.41
C LEU A 91 13.85 -1.96 -17.42
N TRP A 92 12.75 -2.67 -17.12
CA TRP A 92 12.14 -3.60 -18.08
C TRP A 92 11.60 -2.90 -19.31
N ASN A 93 10.99 -1.73 -19.16
CA ASN A 93 10.54 -0.93 -20.29
C ASN A 93 11.73 -0.60 -21.22
N MET A 94 12.85 -0.13 -20.69
CA MET A 94 14.05 0.16 -21.49
C MET A 94 14.62 -1.09 -22.19
N LEU A 95 14.66 -2.23 -21.49
CA LEU A 95 15.24 -3.47 -22.01
C LEU A 95 14.34 -4.18 -23.02
N LEU A 96 13.02 -4.09 -22.86
CA LEU A 96 12.05 -4.85 -23.64
C LEU A 96 11.22 -4.00 -24.60
N ALA A 97 11.31 -2.66 -24.57
CA ALA A 97 10.49 -1.77 -25.42
C ALA A 97 10.56 -2.14 -26.90
N ASN A 98 11.76 -2.34 -27.44
CA ASN A 98 11.94 -2.66 -28.87
C ASN A 98 11.34 -4.04 -29.20
N THR A 99 11.55 -5.03 -28.33
CA THR A 99 10.97 -6.37 -28.47
C THR A 99 9.45 -6.32 -28.46
N MET A 100 8.86 -5.57 -27.53
CA MET A 100 7.41 -5.40 -27.42
C MET A 100 6.84 -4.64 -28.61
N ARG A 101 7.50 -3.56 -29.04
CA ARG A 101 7.09 -2.80 -30.22
C ARG A 101 7.07 -3.68 -31.46
N GLY A 102 8.16 -4.41 -31.74
CA GLY A 102 8.21 -5.34 -32.88
C GLY A 102 7.20 -6.47 -32.78
N PHE A 103 6.89 -6.96 -31.57
CA PHE A 103 5.81 -7.94 -31.38
C PHE A 103 4.44 -7.34 -31.74
N PHE A 104 4.17 -6.09 -31.32
CA PHE A 104 2.89 -5.43 -31.55
C PHE A 104 2.73 -4.81 -32.95
N GLU A 105 3.82 -4.56 -33.67
CA GLU A 105 3.79 -4.14 -35.09
C GLU A 105 3.00 -5.13 -35.96
N GLY A 106 3.10 -6.43 -35.68
CA GLY A 106 2.32 -7.47 -36.37
C GLY A 106 0.80 -7.40 -36.13
N PHE A 107 0.36 -6.65 -35.12
CA PHE A 107 -1.05 -6.46 -34.77
C PHE A 107 -1.58 -5.07 -35.16
N GLU A 108 -0.77 -4.20 -35.77
CA GLU A 108 -1.20 -2.85 -36.17
C GLU A 108 -2.35 -2.85 -37.17
N GLN A 109 -2.51 -3.92 -37.95
CA GLN A 109 -3.61 -4.07 -38.91
C GLN A 109 -4.95 -4.45 -38.25
N ILE A 110 -4.96 -4.75 -36.94
CA ILE A 110 -6.19 -5.05 -36.20
C ILE A 110 -6.76 -3.73 -35.66
N GLU A 111 -7.98 -3.41 -36.06
CA GLU A 111 -8.72 -2.25 -35.57
C GLU A 111 -8.75 -2.24 -34.03
N GLY A 112 -8.29 -1.13 -33.44
CA GLY A 112 -8.16 -0.97 -31.98
C GLY A 112 -6.80 -1.33 -31.37
N PHE A 113 -5.88 -1.92 -32.15
CA PHE A 113 -4.47 -2.13 -31.74
C PHE A 113 -3.49 -1.16 -32.41
N GLU A 114 -4.00 -0.25 -33.24
CA GLU A 114 -3.22 0.80 -33.89
C GLU A 114 -2.43 1.62 -32.87
N GLY A 115 -1.11 1.72 -33.07
CA GLY A 115 -0.24 2.47 -32.17
C GLY A 115 -0.05 1.86 -30.78
N PHE A 116 -0.60 0.68 -30.47
CA PHE A 116 -0.40 0.02 -29.17
C PHE A 116 1.09 -0.25 -28.89
N GLY A 117 1.87 -0.57 -29.93
CA GLY A 117 3.32 -0.70 -29.85
C GLY A 117 4.03 0.58 -29.40
N GLN A 118 3.45 1.77 -29.63
CA GLN A 118 4.01 3.06 -29.21
C GLN A 118 3.87 3.29 -27.70
N ALA A 119 2.97 2.58 -27.02
CA ALA A 119 2.90 2.58 -25.56
C ALA A 119 4.15 1.93 -24.92
N PHE A 120 4.89 1.15 -25.70
CA PHE A 120 6.16 0.56 -25.32
C PHE A 120 7.30 1.38 -25.92
N GLY A 121 7.94 2.18 -25.08
CA GLY A 121 9.07 3.00 -25.47
C GLY A 121 9.74 3.58 -24.24
N PRO A 122 11.07 3.77 -24.29
CA PRO A 122 11.79 4.38 -23.17
C PRO A 122 11.19 5.75 -22.88
N PRO A 123 10.85 6.05 -21.61
CA PRO A 123 10.30 7.34 -21.26
C PRO A 123 11.30 8.45 -21.59
N GLY A 124 10.81 9.60 -22.02
CA GLY A 124 11.64 10.78 -22.16
C GLY A 124 12.25 11.16 -20.80
N ILE A 125 13.47 11.73 -20.80
CA ILE A 125 14.17 12.06 -19.54
C ILE A 125 13.34 12.97 -18.62
N VAL A 126 12.59 13.92 -19.19
CA VAL A 126 11.69 14.81 -18.46
C VAL A 126 10.54 14.04 -17.81
N GLN A 127 9.96 13.07 -18.53
CA GLN A 127 8.91 12.20 -17.99
C GLN A 127 9.43 11.32 -16.85
N LEU A 128 10.63 10.76 -17.01
CA LEU A 128 11.25 9.94 -15.97
C LEU A 128 11.51 10.77 -14.71
N ILE A 129 12.11 11.96 -14.85
CA ILE A 129 12.34 12.86 -13.71
C ILE A 129 11.01 13.24 -13.04
N GLY A 130 10.01 13.63 -13.83
CA GLY A 130 8.67 13.94 -13.31
C GLY A 130 8.08 12.77 -12.53
N LEU A 131 8.14 11.55 -13.09
CA LEU A 131 7.65 10.35 -12.44
C LEU A 131 8.35 10.14 -11.10
N LEU A 132 9.69 10.16 -11.07
CA LEU A 132 10.45 9.96 -9.84
C LEU A 132 10.12 11.04 -8.79
N VAL A 133 10.06 12.33 -9.16
CA VAL A 133 9.77 13.40 -8.20
C VAL A 133 8.35 13.33 -7.63
N PHE A 134 7.36 13.05 -8.47
CA PHE A 134 5.95 13.04 -8.04
C PHE A 134 5.49 11.69 -7.48
N TRP A 135 6.20 10.60 -7.75
CA TRP A 135 5.80 9.25 -7.33
C TRP A 135 5.52 9.09 -5.84
N PRO A 136 6.35 9.58 -4.89
CA PRO A 136 6.05 9.46 -3.46
C PRO A 136 4.71 10.11 -3.09
N ILE A 137 4.38 11.25 -3.68
CA ILE A 137 3.14 11.99 -3.41
C ILE A 137 1.95 11.20 -3.97
N LEU A 138 2.06 10.73 -5.22
CA LEU A 138 1.04 9.90 -5.86
C LEU A 138 0.82 8.59 -5.09
N TYR A 139 1.91 7.96 -4.63
CA TYR A 139 1.85 6.76 -3.82
C TYR A 139 1.08 7.00 -2.51
N VAL A 140 1.43 8.04 -1.75
CA VAL A 140 0.72 8.36 -0.50
C VAL A 140 -0.76 8.60 -0.76
N ILE A 141 -1.11 9.44 -1.73
CA ILE A 141 -2.51 9.69 -2.11
C ILE A 141 -3.21 8.38 -2.48
N GLY A 142 -2.58 7.56 -3.32
CA GLY A 142 -3.10 6.26 -3.74
C GLY A 142 -3.35 5.30 -2.58
N ILE A 143 -2.43 5.21 -1.62
CA ILE A 143 -2.60 4.39 -0.42
C ILE A 143 -3.75 4.91 0.44
N PHE A 144 -3.90 6.22 0.63
CA PHE A 144 -5.01 6.77 1.41
C PHE A 144 -6.36 6.47 0.76
N ILE A 145 -6.49 6.73 -0.55
CA ILE A 145 -7.72 6.45 -1.30
C ILE A 145 -8.01 4.94 -1.32
N GLY A 146 -7.02 4.12 -1.66
CA GLY A 146 -7.16 2.66 -1.73
C GLY A 146 -7.53 2.07 -0.37
N SER A 147 -6.88 2.53 0.70
CA SER A 147 -7.22 2.11 2.07
C SER A 147 -8.61 2.57 2.48
N ALA A 148 -9.07 3.75 2.05
CA ALA A 148 -10.41 4.25 2.37
C ALA A 148 -11.50 3.41 1.70
N VAL A 149 -11.32 3.11 0.41
CA VAL A 149 -12.22 2.21 -0.33
C VAL A 149 -12.22 0.82 0.33
N MET A 150 -11.04 0.28 0.65
CA MET A 150 -10.93 -1.01 1.33
C MET A 150 -11.59 -1.00 2.70
N HIS A 151 -11.38 0.05 3.50
CA HIS A 151 -11.96 0.16 4.83
C HIS A 151 -13.49 0.24 4.76
N LEU A 152 -14.03 0.96 3.78
CA LEU A 152 -15.47 0.97 3.51
C LEU A 152 -15.97 -0.44 3.15
N CYS A 153 -15.27 -1.17 2.29
CA CYS A 153 -15.64 -2.55 1.94
C CYS A 153 -15.59 -3.48 3.17
N LEU A 154 -14.60 -3.32 4.04
CA LEU A 154 -14.50 -4.05 5.31
C LEU A 154 -15.64 -3.70 6.27
N LEU A 155 -16.06 -2.43 6.33
CA LEU A 155 -17.23 -2.00 7.10
C LEU A 155 -18.52 -2.64 6.57
N LEU A 156 -18.73 -2.65 5.25
CA LEU A 156 -19.92 -3.22 4.61
C LEU A 156 -20.13 -4.70 4.92
N VAL A 157 -19.05 -5.48 5.05
CA VAL A 157 -19.14 -6.91 5.36
C VAL A 157 -19.02 -7.23 6.86
N GLY A 158 -19.01 -6.21 7.73
CA GLY A 158 -18.84 -6.39 9.17
C GLY A 158 -17.48 -6.97 9.56
N ALA A 159 -16.43 -6.72 8.77
CA ALA A 159 -15.08 -7.21 9.04
C ALA A 159 -14.31 -6.38 10.08
N THR A 160 -14.83 -5.22 10.49
CA THR A 160 -14.17 -4.32 11.45
C THR A 160 -14.85 -4.25 12.82
N GLU A 161 -15.90 -5.04 13.08
CA GLU A 161 -16.68 -4.99 14.33
C GLU A 161 -15.82 -5.16 15.60
N LYS A 162 -14.75 -5.97 15.51
CA LYS A 162 -13.81 -6.27 16.61
C LYS A 162 -12.48 -5.53 16.46
N SER A 163 -12.40 -4.58 15.53
CA SER A 163 -11.16 -3.90 15.18
C SER A 163 -10.82 -2.83 16.21
N GLU A 164 -9.65 -2.92 16.83
CA GLU A 164 -9.11 -1.92 17.75
C GLU A 164 -8.37 -0.79 17.01
N THR A 165 -7.96 -1.02 15.77
CA THR A 165 -7.07 -0.13 14.99
C THR A 165 -7.81 0.71 13.95
N GLY A 166 -9.12 0.48 13.75
CA GLY A 166 -9.95 1.22 12.79
C GLY A 166 -9.31 1.35 11.40
N PHE A 167 -9.43 2.53 10.78
CA PHE A 167 -8.86 2.84 9.46
C PHE A 167 -7.33 2.74 9.42
N GLU A 168 -6.65 3.12 10.50
CA GLU A 168 -5.18 3.06 10.59
C GLU A 168 -4.66 1.63 10.37
N GLY A 169 -5.36 0.64 10.91
CA GLY A 169 -5.04 -0.77 10.67
C GLY A 169 -5.13 -1.15 9.18
N THR A 170 -6.18 -0.71 8.49
CA THR A 170 -6.35 -0.97 7.05
C THR A 170 -5.21 -0.35 6.26
N LEU A 171 -4.85 0.90 6.56
CA LEU A 171 -3.77 1.61 5.89
C LEU A 171 -2.41 0.94 6.11
N LYS A 172 -2.12 0.50 7.33
CA LYS A 172 -0.91 -0.28 7.65
C LYS A 172 -0.81 -1.56 6.82
N VAL A 173 -1.89 -2.34 6.76
CA VAL A 173 -1.94 -3.56 5.94
C VAL A 173 -1.68 -3.22 4.48
N TYR A 174 -2.33 -2.19 3.95
CA TYR A 174 -2.20 -1.81 2.55
C TYR A 174 -0.76 -1.39 2.19
N ALA A 175 -0.13 -0.56 3.03
CA ALA A 175 1.23 -0.07 2.80
C ALA A 175 2.31 -1.15 2.93
N TYR A 176 2.18 -2.09 3.87
CA TYR A 176 3.10 -3.23 3.96
C TYR A 176 2.83 -4.28 2.88
N SER A 177 1.59 -4.40 2.39
CA SER A 177 1.24 -5.31 1.27
C SER A 177 1.84 -4.87 -0.05
N SER A 178 2.29 -3.61 -0.17
CA SER A 178 3.05 -3.12 -1.31
C SER A 178 4.30 -3.95 -1.59
N ILE A 179 4.78 -4.77 -0.65
CA ILE A 179 5.87 -5.73 -0.89
C ILE A 179 5.60 -6.66 -2.09
N SER A 180 4.34 -6.96 -2.37
CA SER A 180 3.92 -7.71 -3.56
C SER A 180 4.38 -7.06 -4.87
N TRP A 181 4.57 -5.72 -4.91
CA TRP A 181 4.97 -4.99 -6.10
C TRP A 181 6.41 -5.33 -6.53
N LEU A 182 7.25 -5.82 -5.62
CA LEU A 182 8.59 -6.30 -5.97
C LEU A 182 8.57 -7.53 -6.89
N ALA A 183 7.44 -8.22 -7.02
CA ALA A 183 7.29 -9.30 -7.99
C ALA A 183 7.51 -8.84 -9.44
N VAL A 184 7.45 -7.53 -9.72
CA VAL A 184 7.81 -6.93 -11.02
C VAL A 184 9.27 -7.20 -11.43
N VAL A 185 10.12 -7.66 -10.51
CA VAL A 185 11.46 -8.17 -10.84
C VAL A 185 11.40 -9.32 -11.85
N LEU A 186 10.29 -10.06 -11.91
CA LEU A 186 10.07 -11.11 -12.91
C LEU A 186 9.37 -10.50 -14.13
N PRO A 187 10.01 -10.40 -15.30
CA PRO A 187 9.34 -9.91 -16.50
C PRO A 187 8.21 -10.87 -16.90
N PHE A 188 7.16 -10.35 -17.52
CA PHE A 188 5.96 -11.07 -17.98
C PHE A 188 5.07 -11.71 -16.89
N VAL A 189 5.65 -12.47 -15.96
CA VAL A 189 4.91 -13.17 -14.89
C VAL A 189 4.75 -12.35 -13.62
N GLY A 190 5.57 -11.31 -13.43
CA GLY A 190 5.58 -10.49 -12.21
C GLY A 190 4.25 -9.82 -11.89
N GLY A 191 3.49 -9.40 -12.89
CA GLY A 191 2.16 -8.81 -12.69
C GLY A 191 1.15 -9.80 -12.11
N LEU A 192 1.19 -11.06 -12.55
CA LEU A 192 0.33 -12.12 -12.02
C LEU A 192 0.74 -12.49 -10.59
N VAL A 193 2.04 -12.68 -10.35
CA VAL A 193 2.58 -12.98 -9.01
C VAL A 193 2.27 -11.84 -8.04
N MET A 194 2.46 -10.58 -8.45
CA MET A 194 2.07 -9.39 -7.68
C MET A 194 0.60 -9.45 -7.29
N SER A 195 -0.30 -9.68 -8.25
CA SER A 195 -1.74 -9.65 -8.02
C SER A 195 -2.20 -10.74 -7.05
N ILE A 196 -1.74 -11.98 -7.26
CA ILE A 196 -2.07 -13.12 -6.40
C ILE A 196 -1.50 -12.90 -5.00
N TRP A 197 -0.23 -12.52 -4.90
CA TRP A 197 0.41 -12.33 -3.60
C TRP A 197 -0.19 -11.15 -2.83
N ASN A 198 -0.53 -10.06 -3.50
CA ASN A 198 -1.21 -8.94 -2.87
C ASN A 198 -2.58 -9.33 -2.29
N LEU A 199 -3.33 -10.21 -2.97
CA LEU A 199 -4.58 -10.74 -2.44
C LEU A 199 -4.34 -11.58 -1.17
N VAL A 200 -3.32 -12.43 -1.17
CA VAL A 200 -2.92 -13.22 0.01
C VAL A 200 -2.57 -12.30 1.19
N LEU A 201 -1.71 -11.31 0.96
CA LEU A 201 -1.29 -10.35 1.98
C LEU A 201 -2.47 -9.53 2.51
N ALA A 202 -3.34 -9.04 1.64
CA ALA A 202 -4.52 -8.29 2.03
C ALA A 202 -5.44 -9.12 2.93
N VAL A 203 -5.78 -10.36 2.52
CA VAL A 203 -6.68 -11.21 3.29
C VAL A 203 -6.11 -11.56 4.65
N LEU A 204 -4.86 -12.01 4.71
CA LEU A 204 -4.21 -12.39 5.97
C LEU A 204 -3.97 -11.17 6.86
N GLY A 205 -3.56 -10.05 6.28
CA GLY A 205 -3.34 -8.80 7.00
C GLY A 205 -4.63 -8.24 7.60
N PHE A 206 -5.71 -8.15 6.82
CA PHE A 206 -6.99 -7.68 7.34
C PHE A 206 -7.58 -8.65 8.37
N ALA A 207 -7.47 -9.96 8.17
CA ALA A 207 -7.91 -10.96 9.15
C ALA A 207 -7.18 -10.79 10.49
N ALA A 208 -5.85 -10.64 10.46
CA ALA A 208 -5.03 -10.45 11.65
C ALA A 208 -5.31 -9.10 12.33
N VAL A 209 -5.27 -8.00 11.58
CA VAL A 209 -5.34 -6.63 12.13
C VAL A 209 -6.74 -6.24 12.59
N HIS A 210 -7.78 -6.64 11.85
CA HIS A 210 -9.17 -6.34 12.21
C HIS A 210 -9.84 -7.44 13.04
N ARG A 211 -9.10 -8.51 13.41
CA ARG A 211 -9.58 -9.64 14.22
C ARG A 211 -10.86 -10.25 13.64
N THR A 212 -10.85 -10.46 12.33
CA THR A 212 -11.98 -10.97 11.56
C THR A 212 -11.67 -12.33 10.94
N SER A 213 -12.68 -13.01 10.40
CA SER A 213 -12.45 -14.26 9.69
C SER A 213 -11.81 -14.01 8.32
N PRO A 214 -10.90 -14.88 7.85
CA PRO A 214 -10.32 -14.78 6.51
C PRO A 214 -11.37 -14.73 5.40
N GLY A 215 -12.51 -15.42 5.55
CA GLY A 215 -13.61 -15.37 4.60
C GLY A 215 -14.23 -13.98 4.47
N ARG A 216 -14.46 -13.26 5.59
CA ARG A 216 -14.95 -11.87 5.54
C ARG A 216 -13.93 -10.94 4.91
N ALA A 217 -12.65 -11.09 5.26
CA ALA A 217 -11.57 -10.31 4.66
C ALA A 217 -11.43 -10.55 3.15
N PHE A 218 -11.59 -11.81 2.70
CA PHE A 218 -11.58 -12.19 1.29
C PHE A 218 -12.73 -11.55 0.51
N VAL A 219 -13.97 -11.66 1.02
CA VAL A 219 -15.13 -11.01 0.39
C VAL A 219 -14.93 -9.50 0.32
N ALA A 220 -14.47 -8.86 1.40
CA ALA A 220 -14.17 -7.42 1.39
C ALA A 220 -13.15 -7.04 0.32
N THR A 221 -12.12 -7.88 0.10
CA THR A 221 -11.05 -7.63 -0.89
C THR A 221 -11.53 -7.85 -2.33
N LEU A 222 -12.50 -8.74 -2.55
CA LEU A 222 -13.08 -8.96 -3.88
C LEU A 222 -14.04 -7.85 -4.32
N ILE A 223 -14.76 -7.20 -3.40
CA ILE A 223 -15.73 -6.14 -3.75
C ILE A 223 -15.09 -5.06 -4.65
N PRO A 224 -13.99 -4.39 -4.26
CA PRO A 224 -13.40 -3.34 -5.09
C PRO A 224 -12.75 -3.89 -6.35
N LEU A 225 -12.25 -5.13 -6.35
CA LEU A 225 -11.72 -5.78 -7.56
C LEU A 225 -12.84 -5.97 -8.59
N VAL A 226 -14.00 -6.49 -8.16
CA VAL A 226 -15.17 -6.68 -9.02
C VAL A 226 -15.68 -5.33 -9.51
N LEU A 227 -15.81 -4.32 -8.64
CA LEU A 227 -16.21 -2.97 -9.03
C LEU A 227 -15.24 -2.37 -10.05
N CYS A 228 -13.93 -2.51 -9.85
CA CYS A 228 -12.91 -2.06 -10.79
C CYS A 228 -13.05 -2.75 -12.15
N CYS A 229 -13.28 -4.07 -12.17
CA CYS A 229 -13.51 -4.82 -13.41
C CYS A 229 -14.79 -4.38 -14.13
N LEU A 230 -15.88 -4.17 -13.39
CA LEU A 230 -17.14 -3.68 -13.93
C LEU A 230 -17.02 -2.26 -14.48
N CYS A 231 -16.38 -1.36 -13.74
CA CYS A 231 -16.11 0.01 -14.20
C CYS A 231 -15.22 0.02 -15.44
N GLY A 232 -14.15 -0.79 -15.47
CA GLY A 232 -13.27 -0.93 -16.63
C GLY A 232 -14.03 -1.42 -17.88
N LEU A 233 -14.91 -2.41 -17.72
CA LEU A 233 -15.75 -2.93 -18.80
C LEU A 233 -16.78 -1.90 -19.30
N VAL A 234 -17.41 -1.15 -18.39
CA VAL A 234 -18.36 -0.09 -18.77
C VAL A 234 -17.65 1.04 -19.51
N LEU A 235 -16.48 1.47 -19.03
CA LEU A 235 -15.68 2.51 -19.69
C LEU A 235 -15.17 2.08 -21.06
N SER A 236 -14.73 0.82 -21.22
CA SER A 236 -14.26 0.32 -22.51
C SER A 236 -15.39 0.22 -23.54
N VAL A 237 -16.58 -0.26 -23.13
CA VAL A 237 -17.77 -0.29 -24.00
C VAL A 237 -18.20 1.13 -24.37
N PHE A 238 -18.24 2.05 -23.41
CA PHE A 238 -18.62 3.44 -23.66
C PHE A 238 -17.64 4.14 -24.60
N PHE A 239 -16.33 4.01 -24.34
CA PHE A 239 -15.29 4.60 -25.17
C PHE A 239 -15.27 3.99 -26.59
N GLY A 240 -15.43 2.67 -26.70
CA GLY A 240 -15.58 1.99 -27.98
C GLY A 240 -16.80 2.46 -28.78
N ALA A 241 -17.94 2.65 -28.11
CA ALA A 241 -19.14 3.18 -28.76
C ALA A 241 -18.98 4.64 -29.23
N VAL A 242 -18.34 5.49 -28.43
CA VAL A 242 -18.05 6.90 -28.79
C VAL A 242 -17.08 6.97 -29.96
N LEU A 243 -16.00 6.18 -29.94
CA LEU A 243 -15.05 6.11 -31.06
C LEU A 243 -15.72 5.58 -32.34
N TYR A 244 -16.55 4.55 -32.23
CA TYR A 244 -17.32 4.03 -33.36
C TYR A 244 -18.21 5.11 -33.99
N GLN A 245 -18.92 5.89 -33.17
CA GLN A 245 -19.73 7.00 -33.66
C GLN A 245 -18.88 8.12 -34.29
N PHE A 246 -17.73 8.43 -33.71
CA PHE A 246 -16.80 9.40 -34.27
C PHE A 246 -16.26 8.93 -35.63
N MET A 247 -15.82 7.67 -35.76
CA MET A 247 -15.36 7.11 -37.04
C MET A 247 -16.45 7.14 -38.12
N GLN A 248 -17.71 6.87 -37.78
CA GLN A 248 -18.81 7.01 -38.73
C GLN A 248 -19.05 8.46 -39.18
N GLN A 249 -18.85 9.44 -38.29
CA GLN A 249 -19.03 10.85 -38.63
C GLN A 249 -17.93 11.35 -39.56
N PHE A 250 -16.69 10.88 -39.40
CA PHE A 250 -15.55 11.27 -40.25
C PHE A 250 -15.45 10.45 -41.54
N GLY A 251 -15.86 9.18 -41.54
CA GLY A 251 -15.91 8.34 -42.74
C GLY A 251 -17.03 8.72 -43.73
N ASN A 252 -18.02 9.50 -43.29
CA ASN A 252 -19.13 9.99 -44.13
C ASN A 252 -18.96 11.45 -44.58
N MET A 253 -17.80 12.08 -44.37
CA MET A 253 -17.52 13.41 -44.93
C MET A 253 -17.07 13.26 -46.40
N PRO A 254 -17.76 13.89 -47.37
CA PRO A 254 -17.48 13.76 -48.81
C PRO A 254 -16.18 14.45 -49.25
#